data_AF-A0A5Q4GN42-F1
#
_entry.id   AF-A0A5Q4GN42-F1
#
_cell.length_a   1.000
_cell.length_b   1.000
_cell.length_c   1.000
_cell.angle_alpha   90.00
_cell.angle_beta   90.00
_cell.angle_gamma   90.00
#
_symmetry.space_group_name_H-M   'P 1'
#
loop_
_entity.id
_entity.type
_entity.pdbx_description
1 polymer ?
#
loop_
_entity_poly.entity_id
_entity_poly.type
_entity_poly.pdbx_seq_one_letter_code
_entity_poly.pdbx_strand_id
1 'polypeptide(L)'
;MNQRRSLRMIPALALANLRHEWILTLCLVIALAAVIAPLLVLLGLRHGTIETLREQLVQDPVYRELRPLQTREFAPEWFKDVARWPEVEFLTPTILPLSSVVQIVHPENGRVEIFDLVPTADGDPLLLENRGVIPADDEIVLTAESARRLEVGTGDELTVRVTRTRGGRTELAESTVQVGAVLEPRASSLARVYATLDFVLDVEAYKEGYGAVQRGWSGATPEPFLSFDGMVLLLAEPMPPIERTGLIINTGFARIEPLDASDVQRILGLSLPQTFHAYHLYSPGATVTPASLRAVDQKLRGRDRIVLPWAAVEVRADPDAGRIQLIGLSLDEHQADKIGLPILPWGALRDRADDGKRLRSVLLPEQDQTDIGSLTVEGVETLSFTLNPVGKTALNRPVVPVELIGVLRTAAQRAVLFDDQSQQFRMARGGYRGFRMYAASIDDVPPLYERLRALGIEVQAEVETISRIQVLDAGLSRLFWLIATLGIGGGTAVLIASLYAAVERRRKDLGMLRLIGLARSSVFFFPIVQGASIAGLGLLAGFAGYAGLATAINRTFADDLQAGQRFCALPGGQVPFIILVTLALAGAASLVAAWCTTRIDPAEVIRDQ
;
A
#
# COMPACT_ATOMS: atom_id res chain seq x y z
N MET A 1 -40.37 -27.66 -61.33
CA MET A 1 -39.27 -28.26 -60.53
C MET A 1 -39.49 -27.93 -59.06
N ASN A 2 -39.34 -28.92 -58.16
CA ASN A 2 -39.59 -28.76 -56.73
C ASN A 2 -38.63 -27.71 -56.14
N GLN A 3 -39.14 -26.66 -55.49
CA GLN A 3 -38.39 -25.48 -55.02
C GLN A 3 -37.20 -25.84 -54.09
N ARG A 4 -37.29 -26.99 -53.40
CA ARG A 4 -36.21 -27.57 -52.57
C ARG A 4 -35.06 -28.21 -53.35
N ARG A 5 -35.30 -28.74 -54.56
CA ARG A 5 -34.23 -29.29 -55.43
C ARG A 5 -33.45 -28.19 -56.13
N SER A 6 -34.12 -27.11 -56.56
CA SER A 6 -33.44 -25.96 -57.14
C SER A 6 -32.51 -25.25 -56.14
N LEU A 7 -32.91 -25.14 -54.86
CA LEU A 7 -32.05 -24.52 -53.83
C LEU A 7 -30.74 -25.29 -53.57
N ARG A 8 -30.73 -26.61 -53.79
CA ARG A 8 -29.52 -27.44 -53.64
C ARG A 8 -28.61 -27.43 -54.88
N MET A 9 -29.15 -27.11 -56.06
CA MET A 9 -28.36 -27.05 -57.30
C MET A 9 -27.66 -25.70 -57.49
N ILE A 10 -28.18 -24.61 -56.91
CA ILE A 10 -27.60 -23.26 -57.02
C ILE A 10 -26.17 -23.19 -56.47
N PRO A 11 -25.83 -23.77 -55.29
CA PRO A 11 -24.47 -23.73 -54.79
C PRO A 11 -23.49 -24.46 -55.72
N ALA A 12 -23.88 -25.61 -56.24
CA ALA A 12 -23.07 -26.37 -57.19
C ALA A 12 -22.85 -25.61 -58.50
N LEU A 13 -23.89 -24.94 -59.01
CA LEU A 13 -23.79 -24.09 -60.20
C LEU A 13 -22.94 -22.84 -59.96
N ALA A 14 -23.09 -22.17 -58.81
CA ALA A 14 -22.26 -21.02 -58.44
C ALA A 14 -20.79 -21.39 -58.29
N LEU A 15 -20.50 -22.56 -57.70
CA LEU A 15 -19.13 -23.06 -57.54
C LEU A 15 -18.53 -23.51 -58.88
N ALA A 16 -19.31 -24.19 -59.73
CA ALA A 16 -18.92 -24.52 -61.09
C ALA A 16 -18.64 -23.25 -61.91
N ASN A 17 -19.41 -22.19 -61.66
CA ASN A 17 -19.24 -20.90 -62.30
C ASN A 17 -17.94 -20.20 -61.90
N LEU A 18 -17.64 -20.17 -60.59
CA LEU A 18 -16.36 -19.67 -60.07
C LEU A 18 -15.17 -20.44 -60.68
N ARG A 19 -15.31 -21.75 -60.86
CA ARG A 19 -14.29 -22.58 -61.52
C ARG A 19 -14.15 -22.30 -63.02
N HIS A 20 -15.25 -21.99 -63.70
CA HIS A 20 -15.21 -21.65 -65.12
C HIS A 20 -14.49 -20.30 -65.34
N GLU A 21 -14.83 -19.29 -64.54
CA GLU A 21 -14.15 -17.99 -64.51
C GLU A 21 -13.04 -17.94 -63.46
N TRP A 22 -12.15 -18.93 -63.48
CA TRP A 22 -11.12 -19.06 -62.45
C TRP A 22 -10.17 -17.86 -62.40
N ILE A 23 -9.92 -17.17 -63.53
CA ILE A 23 -9.04 -15.98 -63.57
C ILE A 23 -9.65 -14.81 -62.78
N LEU A 24 -10.94 -14.52 -63.01
CA LEU A 24 -11.64 -13.46 -62.29
C LEU A 24 -11.81 -13.83 -60.82
N THR A 25 -12.12 -15.10 -60.53
CA THR A 25 -12.21 -15.61 -59.17
C THR A 25 -10.87 -15.48 -58.43
N LEU A 26 -9.77 -15.88 -59.06
CA LEU A 26 -8.43 -15.76 -58.51
C LEU A 26 -8.06 -14.30 -58.26
N CYS A 27 -8.34 -13.40 -59.21
CA CYS A 27 -8.12 -11.97 -59.06
C CYS A 27 -8.86 -11.40 -57.84
N LEU A 28 -10.13 -11.78 -57.64
CA LEU A 28 -10.94 -11.35 -56.50
C LEU A 28 -10.46 -11.91 -55.17
N VAL A 29 -10.08 -13.19 -55.16
CA VAL A 29 -9.50 -13.85 -53.97
C VAL A 29 -8.17 -13.18 -53.60
N ILE A 30 -7.30 -12.88 -54.57
CA ILE A 30 -6.04 -12.17 -54.34
C ILE A 30 -6.29 -10.74 -53.87
N ALA A 31 -7.22 -10.01 -54.48
CA ALA A 31 -7.55 -8.64 -54.06
C ALA A 31 -8.07 -8.60 -52.61
N LEU A 32 -8.93 -9.55 -52.24
CA LEU A 32 -9.43 -9.66 -50.87
C LEU A 32 -8.32 -10.08 -49.90
N ALA A 33 -7.48 -11.05 -50.27
CA ALA A 33 -6.32 -11.46 -49.47
C ALA A 33 -5.31 -10.32 -49.29
N ALA A 34 -5.10 -9.48 -50.31
CA ALA A 34 -4.20 -8.32 -50.27
C ALA A 34 -4.70 -7.21 -49.33
N VAL A 35 -6.00 -7.18 -49.01
CA VAL A 35 -6.55 -6.30 -47.97
C VAL A 35 -6.47 -6.97 -46.59
N ILE A 36 -6.86 -8.24 -46.50
CA ILE A 36 -6.95 -8.96 -45.23
C ILE A 36 -5.55 -9.21 -44.63
N ALA A 37 -4.60 -9.73 -45.40
CA ALA A 37 -3.30 -10.16 -44.89
C ALA A 37 -2.49 -9.01 -44.24
N PRO A 38 -2.35 -7.82 -44.86
CA PRO A 38 -1.65 -6.70 -44.22
C PRO A 38 -2.32 -6.20 -42.95
N LEU A 39 -3.66 -6.20 -42.90
CA LEU A 39 -4.40 -5.82 -41.69
C LEU A 39 -4.18 -6.82 -40.55
N LEU A 40 -4.19 -8.12 -40.87
CA LEU A 40 -3.85 -9.17 -39.89
C LEU A 40 -2.42 -9.04 -39.39
N VAL A 41 -1.46 -8.76 -40.27
CA VAL A 41 -0.05 -8.56 -39.88
C VAL A 41 0.11 -7.32 -39.03
N LEU A 42 -0.53 -6.20 -39.38
CA LEU A 42 -0.48 -4.98 -38.58
C LEU A 42 -1.08 -5.20 -37.19
N LEU A 43 -2.21 -5.91 -37.10
CA LEU A 43 -2.84 -6.27 -35.83
C LEU A 43 -1.94 -7.20 -35.01
N GLY A 44 -1.35 -8.21 -35.65
CA GLY A 44 -0.45 -9.17 -35.01
C GLY A 44 0.84 -8.52 -34.52
N LEU A 45 1.40 -7.57 -35.28
CA LEU A 45 2.56 -6.77 -34.86
C LEU A 45 2.21 -5.82 -33.72
N ARG A 46 1.09 -5.10 -33.79
CA ARG A 46 0.61 -4.25 -32.70
C ARG A 46 0.49 -5.08 -31.42
N HIS A 47 -0.24 -6.19 -31.48
CA HIS A 47 -0.44 -7.02 -30.29
C HIS A 47 0.88 -7.60 -29.78
N GLY A 48 1.69 -8.24 -30.63
CA GLY A 48 2.95 -8.86 -30.18
C GLY A 48 3.97 -7.86 -29.64
N THR A 49 4.12 -6.68 -30.25
CA THR A 49 5.02 -5.63 -29.75
C THR A 49 4.57 -5.06 -28.41
N ILE A 50 3.27 -4.75 -28.26
CA ILE A 50 2.74 -4.22 -27.00
C ILE A 50 2.79 -5.28 -25.90
N GLU A 51 2.42 -6.53 -26.21
CA GLU A 51 2.48 -7.63 -25.25
C GLU A 51 3.92 -7.82 -24.76
N THR A 52 4.90 -7.80 -25.66
CA THR A 52 6.32 -7.94 -25.30
C THR A 52 6.79 -6.80 -24.39
N LEU A 53 6.46 -5.54 -24.72
CA LEU A 53 6.81 -4.38 -23.90
C LEU A 53 6.10 -4.42 -22.53
N ARG A 54 4.82 -4.81 -22.52
CA ARG A 54 4.02 -4.88 -21.31
C ARG A 54 4.46 -6.03 -20.42
N GLU A 55 4.72 -7.20 -20.97
CA GLU A 55 5.27 -8.34 -20.24
C GLU A 55 6.60 -7.98 -19.57
N GLN A 56 7.50 -7.28 -20.27
CA GLN A 56 8.77 -6.84 -19.69
C GLN A 56 8.56 -5.93 -18.48
N LEU A 57 7.60 -5.01 -18.53
CA LEU A 57 7.30 -4.13 -17.40
C LEU A 57 6.51 -4.82 -16.28
N VAL A 58 5.56 -5.70 -16.63
CA VAL A 58 4.74 -6.43 -15.65
C VAL A 58 5.56 -7.47 -14.90
N GLN A 59 6.53 -8.09 -15.57
CA GLN A 59 7.42 -9.08 -14.97
C GLN A 59 8.37 -8.47 -13.94
N ASP A 60 8.63 -7.16 -14.01
CA ASP A 60 9.43 -6.46 -13.02
C ASP A 60 8.51 -5.75 -12.00
N PRO A 61 8.38 -6.31 -10.78
CA PRO A 61 7.51 -5.77 -9.75
C PRO A 61 7.88 -4.34 -9.33
N VAL A 62 9.09 -3.85 -9.62
CA VAL A 62 9.50 -2.47 -9.33
C VAL A 62 8.62 -1.44 -10.05
N TYR A 63 8.10 -1.75 -11.24
CA TYR A 63 7.25 -0.81 -11.98
C TYR A 63 5.88 -0.58 -11.34
N ARG A 64 5.43 -1.50 -10.48
CA ARG A 64 4.19 -1.34 -9.71
C ARG A 64 4.43 -0.72 -8.33
N GLU A 65 5.68 -0.54 -7.91
CA GLU A 65 6.02 -0.03 -6.59
C GLU A 65 5.95 1.51 -6.54
N LEU A 66 5.31 2.04 -5.50
CA LEU A 66 5.32 3.46 -5.14
C LEU A 66 5.89 3.62 -3.73
N ARG A 67 6.86 4.51 -3.59
CA ARG A 67 7.52 4.83 -2.31
C ARG A 67 7.56 6.34 -2.08
N PRO A 68 7.44 6.85 -0.85
CA PRO A 68 7.54 8.28 -0.59
C PRO A 68 8.95 8.79 -0.89
N LEU A 69 9.04 9.95 -1.55
CA LEU A 69 10.30 10.60 -1.92
C LEU A 69 10.90 11.38 -0.73
N GLN A 70 10.03 11.80 0.19
CA GLN A 70 10.38 12.54 1.40
C GLN A 70 9.93 11.76 2.65
N THR A 71 10.79 11.75 3.68
CA THR A 71 10.43 11.21 4.99
C THR A 71 9.46 12.16 5.68
N ARG A 72 8.30 11.63 6.07
CA ARG A 72 7.27 12.35 6.84
C ARG A 72 6.48 11.36 7.67
N GLU A 73 5.82 11.84 8.70
CA GLU A 73 5.02 11.01 9.60
C GLU A 73 3.63 10.76 9.01
N PHE A 74 3.19 9.51 9.02
CA PHE A 74 1.90 9.03 8.55
C PHE A 74 1.16 8.37 9.71
N ALA A 75 -0.05 8.85 9.99
CA ALA A 75 -0.90 8.29 11.03
C ALA A 75 -1.39 6.86 10.63
N PRO A 76 -1.59 5.94 11.58
CA PRO A 76 -2.10 4.59 11.29
C PRO A 76 -3.43 4.58 10.52
N GLU A 77 -4.32 5.54 10.78
CA GLU A 77 -5.62 5.63 10.09
C GLU A 77 -5.47 5.92 8.58
N TRP A 78 -4.43 6.67 8.18
CA TRP A 78 -4.15 6.93 6.77
C TRP A 78 -3.93 5.62 5.99
N PHE A 79 -3.23 4.65 6.60
CA PHE A 79 -3.01 3.35 5.97
C PHE A 79 -4.32 2.57 5.79
N LYS A 80 -5.23 2.62 6.76
CA LYS A 80 -6.54 1.96 6.67
C LYS A 80 -7.40 2.56 5.56
N ASP A 81 -7.34 3.88 5.38
CA ASP A 81 -8.10 4.56 4.33
C ASP A 81 -7.53 4.30 2.93
N VAL A 82 -6.21 4.32 2.79
CA VAL A 82 -5.53 4.09 1.50
C VAL A 82 -5.61 2.62 1.07
N ALA A 83 -5.56 1.67 2.00
CA ALA A 83 -5.73 0.26 1.70
C ALA A 83 -7.11 -0.10 1.11
N ARG A 84 -8.10 0.80 1.19
CA ARG A 84 -9.43 0.62 0.57
C ARG A 84 -9.50 1.08 -0.88
N TRP A 85 -8.45 1.69 -1.40
CA TRP A 85 -8.44 2.21 -2.77
C TRP A 85 -8.34 1.03 -3.77
N PRO A 86 -9.22 0.96 -4.80
CA PRO A 86 -9.23 -0.15 -5.74
C PRO A 86 -7.93 -0.25 -6.56
N GLU A 87 -7.18 0.84 -6.69
CA GLU A 87 -5.90 0.90 -7.40
C GLU A 87 -4.74 0.27 -6.61
N VAL A 88 -4.90 0.04 -5.30
CA VAL A 88 -3.85 -0.46 -4.40
C VAL A 88 -4.03 -1.97 -4.18
N GLU A 89 -3.02 -2.76 -4.52
CA GLU A 89 -2.98 -4.22 -4.26
C GLU A 89 -2.30 -4.54 -2.94
N PHE A 90 -1.26 -3.79 -2.58
CA PHE A 90 -0.52 -4.01 -1.34
C PHE A 90 -0.03 -2.69 -0.75
N LEU A 91 -0.07 -2.59 0.58
CA LEU A 91 0.41 -1.44 1.33
C LEU A 91 0.96 -1.90 2.67
N THR A 92 2.21 -1.54 2.96
CA THR A 92 2.80 -1.71 4.29
C THR A 92 3.51 -0.42 4.73
N PRO A 93 3.39 -0.02 6.00
CA PRO A 93 4.19 1.07 6.55
C PRO A 93 5.69 0.78 6.52
N THR A 94 6.51 1.84 6.60
CA THR A 94 7.95 1.71 6.84
C THR A 94 8.46 2.71 7.89
N ILE A 95 9.70 2.48 8.31
CA ILE A 95 10.44 3.25 9.31
C ILE A 95 11.33 4.31 8.65
N LEU A 96 12.12 5.05 9.45
CA LEU A 96 13.15 5.94 8.91
C LEU A 96 14.08 5.20 7.94
N PRO A 97 14.39 5.77 6.76
CA PRO A 97 15.38 5.19 5.84
C PRO A 97 16.74 4.89 6.49
N LEU A 98 17.22 5.77 7.38
CA LEU A 98 18.48 5.56 8.11
C LEU A 98 18.39 4.44 9.18
N SER A 99 17.19 4.15 9.66
CA SER A 99 16.94 3.05 10.59
C SER A 99 16.71 1.73 9.85
N SER A 100 16.33 1.78 8.57
CA SER A 100 16.00 0.65 7.68
C SER A 100 17.22 -0.12 7.15
N VAL A 101 18.22 -0.35 8.01
CA VAL A 101 19.43 -1.12 7.67
C VAL A 101 19.82 -2.03 8.83
N VAL A 102 20.27 -3.24 8.52
CA VAL A 102 20.74 -4.22 9.50
C VAL A 102 22.09 -4.77 9.11
N GLN A 103 22.84 -5.22 10.12
CA GLN A 103 24.05 -5.99 9.91
C GLN A 103 23.70 -7.47 9.96
N ILE A 104 24.18 -8.27 9.02
CA ILE A 104 24.09 -9.72 9.08
C ILE A 104 25.51 -10.26 9.23
N VAL A 105 25.68 -11.13 10.22
CA VAL A 105 26.95 -11.83 10.46
C VAL A 105 26.95 -13.09 9.59
N HIS A 106 27.97 -13.21 8.75
CA HIS A 106 28.18 -14.39 7.93
C HIS A 106 28.40 -15.63 8.82
N PRO A 107 27.69 -16.74 8.58
CA PRO A 107 27.65 -17.89 9.49
C PRO A 107 29.01 -18.56 9.68
N GLU A 108 29.81 -18.69 8.61
CA GLU A 108 31.11 -19.39 8.69
C GLU A 108 32.30 -18.52 9.10
N ASN A 109 32.47 -17.34 8.49
CA ASN A 109 33.69 -16.52 8.63
C ASN A 109 33.53 -15.32 9.59
N GLY A 110 32.32 -15.08 10.11
CA GLY A 110 32.03 -13.98 11.02
C GLY A 110 32.11 -12.57 10.41
N ARG A 111 32.27 -12.45 9.08
CA ARG A 111 32.23 -11.17 8.37
C ARG A 111 30.87 -10.51 8.56
N VAL A 112 30.87 -9.20 8.80
CA VAL A 112 29.64 -8.43 8.95
C VAL A 112 29.34 -7.70 7.66
N GLU A 113 28.16 -7.91 7.11
CA GLU A 113 27.66 -7.17 5.95
C GLU A 113 26.41 -6.37 6.30
N ILE A 114 26.20 -5.28 5.57
CA ILE A 114 25.09 -4.36 5.80
C ILE A 114 24.08 -4.51 4.66
N PHE A 115 22.82 -4.68 5.02
CA PHE A 115 21.72 -4.81 4.06
C PHE A 115 20.60 -3.83 4.39
N ASP A 116 19.90 -3.40 3.35
CA ASP A 116 18.64 -2.69 3.51
C ASP A 116 17.60 -3.65 4.11
N LEU A 117 17.00 -3.23 5.22
CA LEU A 117 15.88 -3.93 5.84
C LEU A 117 14.59 -3.34 5.30
N VAL A 118 13.72 -4.18 4.75
CA VAL A 118 12.46 -3.74 4.13
C VAL A 118 11.29 -4.48 4.78
N PRO A 119 10.25 -3.76 5.26
CA PRO A 119 9.08 -4.43 5.80
C PRO A 119 8.27 -5.11 4.70
N THR A 120 7.70 -6.25 5.05
CA THR A 120 6.70 -6.96 4.25
C THR A 120 5.51 -7.33 5.12
N ALA A 121 4.41 -7.73 4.49
CA ALA A 121 3.17 -8.14 5.12
C ALA A 121 2.41 -9.09 4.18
N ASP A 122 1.29 -9.62 4.66
CA ASP A 122 0.43 -10.49 3.87
C ASP A 122 0.03 -9.84 2.52
N GLY A 123 0.08 -10.63 1.45
CA GLY A 123 -0.29 -10.20 0.11
C GLY A 123 0.80 -9.42 -0.64
N ASP A 124 2.05 -9.40 -0.17
CA ASP A 124 3.15 -8.72 -0.86
C ASP A 124 3.45 -9.35 -2.24
N PRO A 125 3.11 -8.67 -3.37
CA PRO A 125 3.25 -9.25 -4.69
C PRO A 125 4.72 -9.48 -5.07
N LEU A 126 5.64 -8.65 -4.56
CA LEU A 126 7.07 -8.80 -4.83
C LEU A 126 7.59 -10.16 -4.34
N LEU A 127 7.18 -10.58 -3.15
CA LEU A 127 7.64 -11.84 -2.57
C LEU A 127 6.90 -13.01 -3.24
N LEU A 128 5.57 -12.95 -3.29
CA LEU A 128 4.72 -14.05 -3.73
C LEU A 128 4.92 -14.41 -5.22
N GLU A 129 5.14 -13.42 -6.08
CA GLU A 129 5.36 -13.65 -7.52
C GLU A 129 6.79 -14.16 -7.85
N ASN A 130 7.72 -14.08 -6.89
CA ASN A 130 9.14 -14.41 -7.06
C ASN A 130 9.60 -15.59 -6.20
N ARG A 131 8.69 -16.55 -5.97
CA ARG A 131 8.91 -17.78 -5.16
C ARG A 131 9.28 -17.51 -3.69
N GLY A 132 9.00 -16.31 -3.20
CA GLY A 132 9.11 -15.97 -1.79
C GLY A 132 7.92 -16.49 -0.99
N VAL A 133 8.03 -16.34 0.32
CA VAL A 133 6.96 -16.54 1.29
C VAL A 133 6.84 -15.29 2.14
N ILE A 134 5.71 -15.08 2.82
CA ILE A 134 5.64 -14.03 3.84
C ILE A 134 6.35 -14.56 5.09
N PRO A 135 7.43 -13.92 5.57
CA PRO A 135 8.21 -14.42 6.69
C PRO A 135 7.43 -14.36 8.00
N ALA A 136 7.62 -15.36 8.86
CA ALA A 136 7.29 -15.27 10.28
C ALA A 136 8.22 -14.28 11.02
N ASP A 137 7.96 -14.03 12.31
CA ASP A 137 8.69 -13.02 13.09
C ASP A 137 10.16 -13.38 13.41
N ASP A 138 10.47 -14.67 13.31
CA ASP A 138 11.81 -15.27 13.42
C ASP A 138 12.40 -15.65 12.05
N GLU A 139 11.73 -15.30 10.96
CA GLU A 139 12.19 -15.56 9.59
C GLU A 139 12.51 -14.26 8.85
N ILE A 140 13.36 -14.39 7.83
CA ILE A 140 13.64 -13.33 6.86
C ILE A 140 13.62 -13.90 5.44
N VAL A 141 13.32 -13.04 4.47
CA VAL A 141 13.41 -13.36 3.04
C VAL A 141 14.51 -12.54 2.39
N LEU A 142 15.37 -13.20 1.63
CA LEU A 142 16.55 -12.58 1.02
C LEU A 142 16.35 -12.36 -0.47
N THR A 143 16.88 -11.25 -1.01
CA THR A 143 17.08 -11.16 -2.46
C THR A 143 18.19 -12.12 -2.90
N ALA A 144 18.18 -12.54 -4.17
CA ALA A 144 19.24 -13.38 -4.74
C ALA A 144 20.64 -12.78 -4.56
N GLU A 145 20.75 -11.43 -4.58
CA GLU A 145 22.00 -10.72 -4.31
C GLU A 145 22.45 -10.87 -2.85
N SER A 146 21.55 -10.73 -1.88
CA SER A 146 21.86 -10.90 -0.46
C SER A 146 22.29 -12.34 -0.15
N ALA A 147 21.54 -13.32 -0.65
CA ALA A 147 21.85 -14.74 -0.49
C ALA A 147 23.21 -15.10 -1.09
N ARG A 148 23.55 -14.54 -2.27
CA ARG A 148 24.86 -14.76 -2.90
C ARG A 148 26.02 -14.18 -2.09
N ARG A 149 25.87 -12.98 -1.52
CA ARG A 149 26.92 -12.33 -0.72
C ARG A 149 27.17 -13.03 0.61
N LEU A 150 26.10 -13.54 1.20
CA LEU A 150 26.12 -14.30 2.45
C LEU A 150 26.44 -15.79 2.25
N GLU A 151 26.42 -16.28 1.01
CA GLU A 151 26.62 -17.68 0.63
C GLU A 151 25.63 -18.64 1.32
N VAL A 152 24.37 -18.22 1.43
CA VAL A 152 23.29 -18.97 2.13
C VAL A 152 22.10 -19.27 1.23
N GLY A 153 21.29 -20.26 1.63
CA GLY A 153 20.06 -20.68 1.00
C GLY A 153 18.85 -20.70 1.95
N THR A 154 17.71 -21.15 1.43
CA THR A 154 16.49 -21.33 2.23
C THR A 154 16.72 -22.37 3.33
N GLY A 155 16.31 -22.03 4.56
CA GLY A 155 16.39 -22.87 5.75
C GLY A 155 17.60 -22.57 6.64
N ASP A 156 18.60 -21.83 6.16
CA ASP A 156 19.80 -21.50 6.93
C ASP A 156 19.50 -20.50 8.07
N GLU A 157 20.25 -20.61 9.17
CA GLU A 157 20.17 -19.66 10.29
C GLU A 157 21.21 -18.55 10.14
N LEU A 158 20.79 -17.32 10.44
CA LEU A 158 21.61 -16.11 10.36
C LEU A 158 21.50 -15.30 11.64
N THR A 159 22.60 -14.65 12.02
CA THR A 159 22.61 -13.69 13.13
C THR A 159 22.46 -12.28 12.58
N VAL A 160 21.31 -11.67 12.84
CA VAL A 160 21.07 -10.25 12.58
C VAL A 160 21.58 -9.44 13.77
N ARG A 161 22.38 -8.41 13.48
CA ARG A 161 22.96 -7.49 14.44
C ARG A 161 22.45 -6.07 14.18
N VAL A 162 22.05 -5.40 15.26
CA VAL A 162 21.64 -3.99 15.26
C VAL A 162 22.56 -3.23 16.20
N THR A 163 23.09 -2.10 15.75
CA THR A 163 24.01 -1.26 16.53
C THR A 163 23.42 0.13 16.77
N ARG A 164 23.73 0.70 17.94
CA ARG A 164 23.41 2.08 18.30
C ARG A 164 24.54 2.71 19.11
N THR A 165 24.58 4.03 19.19
CA THR A 165 25.51 4.76 20.06
C THR A 165 24.73 5.47 21.16
N ARG A 166 25.03 5.16 22.43
CA ARG A 166 24.39 5.76 23.60
C ARG A 166 25.45 6.19 24.61
N GLY A 167 25.43 7.46 25.00
CA GLY A 167 26.41 8.01 25.95
C GLY A 167 27.87 7.86 25.51
N GLY A 168 28.13 7.90 24.19
CA GLY A 168 29.46 7.69 23.60
C GLY A 168 29.93 6.23 23.54
N ARG A 169 29.11 5.26 23.96
CA ARG A 169 29.39 3.82 23.86
C ARG A 169 28.53 3.19 22.78
N THR A 170 29.12 2.28 21.99
CA THR A 170 28.37 1.46 21.05
C THR A 170 27.74 0.28 21.79
N GLU A 171 26.44 0.11 21.60
CA GLU A 171 25.67 -1.03 22.10
C GLU A 171 25.21 -1.86 20.89
N LEU A 172 25.22 -3.17 21.05
CA LEU A 172 24.76 -4.11 20.03
C LEU A 172 23.65 -5.00 20.58
N ALA A 173 22.70 -5.29 19.71
CA ALA A 173 21.66 -6.29 19.92
C ALA A 173 21.74 -7.31 18.79
N GLU A 174 21.51 -8.57 19.11
CA GLU A 174 21.55 -9.67 18.15
C GLU A 174 20.26 -10.48 18.23
N SER A 175 19.86 -11.03 17.09
CA SER A 175 18.76 -11.99 16.98
C SER A 175 19.13 -13.03 15.94
N THR A 176 18.87 -14.29 16.27
CA THR A 176 18.95 -15.39 15.30
C THR A 176 17.63 -15.44 14.53
N VAL A 177 17.73 -15.52 13.20
CA VAL A 177 16.59 -15.63 12.29
C VAL A 177 16.86 -16.71 11.25
N GLN A 178 15.81 -17.33 10.73
CA GLN A 178 15.91 -18.32 9.65
C GLN A 178 15.64 -17.69 8.28
N VAL A 179 16.32 -18.17 7.24
CA VAL A 179 16.01 -17.78 5.85
C VAL A 179 14.76 -18.54 5.39
N GLY A 180 13.60 -17.89 5.43
CA GLY A 180 12.32 -18.47 4.99
C GLY A 180 12.26 -18.69 3.47
N ALA A 181 12.87 -17.79 2.69
CA ALA A 181 13.03 -17.96 1.24
C ALA A 181 14.13 -17.07 0.65
N VAL A 182 14.60 -17.45 -0.54
CA VAL A 182 15.45 -16.62 -1.41
C VAL A 182 14.69 -16.29 -2.70
N LEU A 183 14.51 -15.00 -2.97
CA LEU A 183 13.76 -14.51 -4.13
C LEU A 183 14.50 -14.76 -5.45
N GLU A 184 13.74 -14.89 -6.54
CA GLU A 184 14.30 -14.93 -7.89
C GLU A 184 15.13 -13.66 -8.21
N PRO A 185 16.20 -13.74 -9.04
CA PRO A 185 17.04 -12.59 -9.38
C PRO A 185 16.30 -11.39 -9.99
N ARG A 186 15.15 -11.64 -10.62
CA ARG A 186 14.30 -10.58 -11.20
C ARG A 186 13.56 -9.74 -10.15
N ALA A 187 13.43 -10.20 -8.91
CA ALA A 187 12.72 -9.47 -7.87
C ALA A 187 13.43 -8.16 -7.50
N SER A 188 14.77 -8.19 -7.43
CA SER A 188 15.59 -7.03 -7.11
C SER A 188 17.05 -7.33 -7.38
N SER A 189 17.74 -6.41 -8.06
CA SER A 189 19.19 -6.40 -8.21
C SER A 189 19.92 -5.92 -6.95
N LEU A 190 19.20 -5.23 -6.04
CA LEU A 190 19.75 -4.73 -4.79
C LEU A 190 19.77 -5.82 -3.71
N ALA A 191 20.80 -5.76 -2.88
CA ALA A 191 20.95 -6.61 -1.70
C ALA A 191 20.02 -6.11 -0.58
N ARG A 192 18.88 -6.79 -0.40
CA ARG A 192 17.86 -6.44 0.59
C ARG A 192 17.46 -7.66 1.42
N VAL A 193 16.90 -7.37 2.59
CA VAL A 193 16.34 -8.34 3.53
C VAL A 193 14.91 -7.92 3.82
N TYR A 194 13.95 -8.81 3.62
CA TYR A 194 12.55 -8.60 3.94
C TYR A 194 12.20 -9.27 5.25
N ALA A 195 11.52 -8.54 6.14
CA ALA A 195 11.10 -9.03 7.45
C ALA A 195 9.70 -8.47 7.81
N THR A 196 9.09 -9.03 8.85
CA THR A 196 7.80 -8.53 9.38
C THR A 196 7.92 -7.06 9.79
N LEU A 197 6.82 -6.32 9.68
CA LEU A 197 6.79 -4.92 10.15
C LEU A 197 7.22 -4.81 11.62
N ASP A 198 6.83 -5.77 12.47
CA ASP A 198 7.20 -5.79 13.88
C ASP A 198 8.71 -5.90 14.10
N PHE A 199 9.40 -6.78 13.36
CA PHE A 199 10.86 -6.85 13.36
C PHE A 199 11.49 -5.52 12.95
N VAL A 200 11.00 -4.90 11.87
CA VAL A 200 11.51 -3.62 11.38
C VAL A 200 11.31 -2.50 12.41
N LEU A 201 10.15 -2.44 13.06
CA LEU A 201 9.86 -1.46 14.11
C LEU A 201 10.73 -1.66 15.35
N ASP A 202 11.03 -2.90 15.73
CA ASP A 202 11.94 -3.18 16.84
C ASP A 202 13.37 -2.71 16.54
N VAL A 203 13.83 -2.87 15.29
CA VAL A 203 15.14 -2.36 14.83
C VAL A 203 15.20 -0.84 14.95
N GLU A 204 14.16 -0.12 14.50
CA GLU A 204 14.09 1.34 14.66
C GLU A 204 14.06 1.73 16.14
N ALA A 205 13.17 1.11 16.93
CA ALA A 205 13.03 1.39 18.35
C ALA A 205 14.36 1.19 19.10
N TYR A 206 15.09 0.11 18.79
CA TYR A 206 16.40 -0.13 19.37
C TYR A 206 17.39 0.98 19.02
N LYS A 207 17.46 1.38 17.75
CA LYS A 207 18.33 2.48 17.30
C LYS A 207 17.98 3.82 17.95
N GLU A 208 16.71 4.06 18.24
CA GLU A 208 16.23 5.24 18.98
C GLU A 208 16.50 5.17 20.50
N GLY A 209 16.99 4.04 21.01
CA GLY A 209 17.37 3.86 22.41
C GLY A 209 16.37 3.06 23.25
N TYR A 210 15.26 2.62 22.67
CA TYR A 210 14.28 1.75 23.33
C TYR A 210 14.75 0.28 23.35
N GLY A 211 14.14 -0.53 24.20
CA GLY A 211 14.33 -1.98 24.23
C GLY A 211 13.25 -2.69 23.41
N ALA A 212 13.54 -3.93 22.98
CA ALA A 212 12.57 -4.82 22.34
C ALA A 212 12.45 -6.09 23.19
N VAL A 213 11.44 -6.13 24.07
CA VAL A 213 11.28 -7.18 25.10
C VAL A 213 11.12 -8.56 24.47
N GLN A 214 10.35 -8.66 23.39
CA GLN A 214 10.11 -9.92 22.68
C GLN A 214 11.40 -10.53 22.11
N ARG A 215 12.39 -9.69 21.79
CA ARG A 215 13.71 -10.11 21.26
C ARG A 215 14.81 -10.18 22.32
N GLY A 216 14.48 -9.85 23.57
CA GLY A 216 15.47 -9.75 24.66
C GLY A 216 16.43 -8.56 24.52
N TRP A 217 16.12 -7.57 23.68
CA TRP A 217 16.99 -6.42 23.45
C TRP A 217 16.86 -5.39 24.58
N SER A 218 17.98 -5.10 25.24
CA SER A 218 18.02 -4.12 26.32
C SER A 218 17.88 -2.67 25.81
N GLY A 219 17.17 -1.83 26.54
CA GLY A 219 17.02 -0.42 26.19
C GLY A 219 16.08 0.29 27.15
N ALA A 220 15.78 1.56 26.87
CA ALA A 220 14.70 2.24 27.58
C ALA A 220 13.41 1.46 27.34
N THR A 221 12.69 1.12 28.40
CA THR A 221 11.34 0.60 28.25
C THR A 221 10.50 1.67 27.55
N PRO A 222 9.51 1.29 26.72
CA PRO A 222 8.53 2.24 26.18
C PRO A 222 7.61 2.78 27.29
N GLU A 223 8.03 2.73 28.56
CA GLU A 223 7.34 3.35 29.68
C GLU A 223 7.31 4.87 29.46
N PRO A 224 6.19 5.54 29.74
CA PRO A 224 6.15 6.98 29.79
C PRO A 224 7.12 7.49 30.86
N PHE A 225 7.95 8.46 30.50
CA PHE A 225 8.75 9.16 31.49
C PHE A 225 7.84 10.02 32.38
N LEU A 226 8.22 10.21 33.64
CA LEU A 226 7.49 11.08 34.55
C LEU A 226 7.82 12.54 34.24
N SER A 227 6.79 13.36 34.02
CA SER A 227 6.91 14.80 33.82
C SER A 227 6.03 15.57 34.80
N PHE A 228 6.53 16.70 35.30
CA PHE A 228 5.82 17.54 36.27
C PHE A 228 5.87 19.02 35.86
N ASP A 229 4.90 19.81 36.31
CA ASP A 229 4.91 21.26 36.12
C ASP A 229 5.81 21.95 37.17
N GLY A 230 5.95 21.34 38.34
CA GLY A 230 6.76 21.87 39.43
C GLY A 230 6.91 20.89 40.59
N MET A 231 7.45 21.40 41.69
CA MET A 231 7.41 20.75 43.00
C MET A 231 7.00 21.75 44.08
N VAL A 232 6.36 21.25 45.12
CA VAL A 232 6.22 21.91 46.40
C VAL A 232 7.26 21.33 47.36
N LEU A 233 8.12 22.19 47.88
CA LEU A 233 9.12 21.85 48.88
C LEU A 233 8.61 22.30 50.25
N LEU A 234 8.55 21.38 51.20
CA LEU A 234 8.21 21.66 52.59
C LEU A 234 9.46 21.59 53.46
N LEU A 235 9.64 22.60 54.31
CA LEU A 235 10.75 22.71 55.26
C LEU A 235 10.23 23.07 56.65
N ALA A 236 10.83 22.49 57.69
CA ALA A 236 10.50 22.83 59.07
C ALA A 236 10.98 24.25 59.46
N GLU A 237 12.05 24.72 58.84
CA GLU A 237 12.62 26.05 59.06
C GLU A 237 12.52 26.90 57.78
N PRO A 238 12.26 28.21 57.92
CA PRO A 238 12.16 29.10 56.77
C PRO A 238 13.52 29.28 56.10
N MET A 239 13.56 29.17 54.78
CA MET A 239 14.80 29.29 54.00
C MET A 239 15.21 30.77 53.84
N PRO A 240 16.48 31.14 54.11
CA PRO A 240 17.02 32.46 53.80
C PRO A 240 16.99 32.79 52.30
N PRO A 241 16.81 34.07 51.89
CA PRO A 241 16.69 34.44 50.47
C PRO A 241 17.86 33.98 49.57
N ILE A 242 19.10 34.02 50.08
CA ILE A 242 20.30 33.63 49.33
C ILE A 242 20.28 32.13 49.00
N GLU A 243 19.87 31.31 49.96
CA GLU A 243 19.79 29.86 49.77
C GLU A 243 18.69 29.46 48.79
N ARG A 244 17.58 30.22 48.75
CA ARG A 244 16.49 30.01 47.77
C ARG A 244 17.03 30.14 46.35
N THR A 245 17.75 31.21 46.06
CA THR A 245 18.36 31.42 44.74
C THR A 245 19.40 30.34 44.44
N GLY A 246 20.20 29.95 45.44
CA GLY A 246 21.17 28.86 45.29
C GLY A 246 20.54 27.51 44.98
N LEU A 247 19.31 27.26 45.44
CA LEU A 247 18.62 25.98 45.28
C LEU A 247 18.30 25.68 43.82
N ILE A 248 17.82 26.67 43.06
CA ILE A 248 17.37 26.48 41.67
C ILE A 248 18.52 26.33 40.65
N ILE A 249 19.74 26.79 40.95
CA ILE A 249 20.91 26.71 40.05
C ILE A 249 21.26 25.26 39.69
N ASN A 250 21.41 24.89 38.42
CA ASN A 250 21.76 23.51 37.99
C ASN A 250 20.79 22.41 38.48
N THR A 251 19.52 22.74 38.74
CA THR A 251 18.50 21.74 39.15
C THR A 251 17.36 21.58 38.15
N GLY A 252 17.32 22.39 37.09
CA GLY A 252 16.23 22.39 36.10
C GLY A 252 15.03 23.28 36.46
N PHE A 253 15.03 23.90 37.64
CA PHE A 253 14.03 24.90 38.04
C PHE A 253 14.47 26.31 37.68
N ALA A 254 13.52 27.14 37.24
CA ALA A 254 13.77 28.54 36.89
C ALA A 254 13.33 29.52 37.97
N ARG A 255 12.35 29.14 38.81
CA ARG A 255 11.75 29.99 39.83
C ARG A 255 11.55 29.25 41.14
N ILE A 256 11.60 30.00 42.24
CA ILE A 256 11.24 29.55 43.59
C ILE A 256 10.49 30.66 44.33
N GLU A 257 9.29 30.36 44.84
CA GLU A 257 8.41 31.32 45.51
C GLU A 257 7.86 30.70 46.80
N PRO A 258 7.70 31.46 47.91
CA PRO A 258 6.99 30.96 49.09
C PRO A 258 5.50 30.73 48.76
N LEU A 259 4.88 29.74 49.39
CA LEU A 259 3.46 29.43 49.26
C LEU A 259 2.73 29.67 50.57
N ASP A 260 1.57 30.31 50.49
CA ASP A 260 0.64 30.46 51.60
C ASP A 260 -0.27 29.22 51.71
N ALA A 261 -0.92 29.06 52.87
CA ALA A 261 -1.77 27.89 53.15
C ALA A 261 -2.89 27.68 52.11
N SER A 262 -3.45 28.76 51.56
CA SER A 262 -4.46 28.69 50.49
C SER A 262 -3.90 28.15 49.17
N ASP A 263 -2.66 28.51 48.82
CA ASP A 263 -2.04 28.01 47.59
C ASP A 263 -1.61 26.55 47.72
N VAL A 264 -1.15 26.15 48.91
CA VAL A 264 -0.89 24.74 49.22
C VAL A 264 -2.17 23.91 49.06
N GLN A 265 -3.29 24.36 49.65
CA GLN A 265 -4.57 23.67 49.52
C GLN A 265 -5.03 23.61 48.06
N ARG A 266 -4.75 24.63 47.25
CA ARG A 266 -5.08 24.68 45.82
C ARG A 266 -4.22 23.74 44.98
N ILE A 267 -2.91 23.68 45.24
CA ILE A 267 -1.94 22.90 44.44
C ILE A 267 -1.94 21.43 44.85
N LEU A 268 -1.85 21.15 46.15
CA LEU A 268 -1.72 19.79 46.68
C LEU A 268 -3.05 19.19 47.16
N GLY A 269 -4.09 20.01 47.36
CA GLY A 269 -5.34 19.54 47.97
C GLY A 269 -5.23 19.23 49.46
N LEU A 270 -4.13 19.66 50.10
CA LEU A 270 -3.78 19.34 51.48
C LEU A 270 -3.76 20.59 52.37
N SER A 271 -4.19 20.43 53.62
CA SER A 271 -3.98 21.42 54.68
C SER A 271 -2.74 21.03 55.48
N LEU A 272 -1.69 21.87 55.42
CA LEU A 272 -0.44 21.59 56.13
C LEU A 272 -0.49 22.05 57.60
N PRO A 273 0.22 21.37 58.50
CA PRO A 273 0.49 21.88 59.84
C PRO A 273 1.22 23.23 59.79
N GLN A 274 0.95 24.12 60.75
CA GLN A 274 1.59 25.46 60.83
C GLN A 274 3.11 25.42 61.02
N THR A 275 3.68 24.25 61.30
CA THR A 275 5.11 24.03 61.50
C THR A 275 5.92 23.93 60.21
N PHE A 276 5.28 23.90 59.03
CA PHE A 276 5.97 23.81 57.75
C PHE A 276 5.89 25.10 56.95
N HIS A 277 7.01 25.46 56.36
CA HIS A 277 7.12 26.50 55.34
C HIS A 277 7.14 25.84 53.96
N ALA A 278 6.22 26.26 53.08
CA ALA A 278 6.07 25.71 51.74
C ALA A 278 6.70 26.64 50.69
N TYR A 279 7.38 26.04 49.71
CA TYR A 279 7.97 26.74 48.58
C TYR A 279 7.58 26.06 47.27
N HIS A 280 7.16 26.84 46.29
CA HIS A 280 6.89 26.38 44.94
C HIS A 280 8.12 26.55 44.07
N LEU A 281 8.65 25.45 43.54
CA LEU A 281 9.69 25.47 42.53
C LEU A 281 9.09 25.04 41.20
N TYR A 282 9.25 25.86 40.17
CA TYR A 282 8.69 25.59 38.84
C TYR A 282 9.56 26.17 37.73
N SER A 283 9.30 25.74 36.50
CA SER A 283 10.02 26.19 35.31
C SER A 283 9.02 26.42 34.18
N PRO A 284 8.56 27.68 33.96
CA PRO A 284 7.56 27.98 32.93
C PRO A 284 7.98 27.47 31.55
N GLY A 285 7.15 26.64 30.94
CA GLY A 285 7.40 26.10 29.60
C GLY A 285 8.46 25.00 29.53
N ALA A 286 9.04 24.58 30.66
CA ALA A 286 9.96 23.45 30.73
C ALA A 286 9.38 22.31 31.57
N THR A 287 9.81 21.09 31.26
CA THR A 287 9.35 19.90 31.96
C THR A 287 10.26 19.59 33.15
N VAL A 288 9.67 19.47 34.34
CA VAL A 288 10.38 19.00 35.53
C VAL A 288 10.40 17.47 35.51
N THR A 289 11.57 16.87 35.73
CA THR A 289 11.76 15.41 35.68
C THR A 289 12.21 14.88 37.04
N PRO A 290 12.15 13.55 37.30
CA PRO A 290 12.73 12.95 38.51
C PRO A 290 14.20 13.35 38.75
N ALA A 291 14.99 13.57 37.69
CA ALA A 291 16.36 14.04 37.82
C ALA A 291 16.44 15.46 38.41
N SER A 292 15.50 16.35 38.04
CA SER A 292 15.36 17.69 38.62
C SER A 292 15.00 17.62 40.11
N LEU A 293 14.07 16.72 40.47
CA LEU A 293 13.68 16.50 41.86
C LEU A 293 14.87 16.02 42.71
N ARG A 294 15.62 15.04 42.21
CA ARG A 294 16.84 14.52 42.88
C ARG A 294 17.92 15.58 43.02
N ALA A 295 18.07 16.48 42.05
CA ALA A 295 19.06 17.56 42.13
C ALA A 295 18.76 18.53 43.29
N VAL A 296 17.47 18.89 43.49
CA VAL A 296 17.03 19.70 44.63
C VAL A 296 17.19 18.92 45.94
N ASP A 297 16.74 17.66 45.97
CA ASP A 297 16.86 16.81 47.16
C ASP A 297 18.32 16.64 47.59
N GLN A 298 19.25 16.46 46.65
CA GLN A 298 20.67 16.35 46.92
C GLN A 298 21.27 17.62 47.54
N LYS A 299 20.82 18.80 47.11
CA LYS A 299 21.29 20.08 47.69
C LYS A 299 20.81 20.32 49.11
N LEU A 300 19.68 19.72 49.48
CA LEU A 300 19.09 19.88 50.80
C LEU A 300 19.48 18.76 51.77
N ARG A 301 20.41 17.87 51.39
CA ARG A 301 20.92 16.80 52.28
C ARG A 301 21.29 17.37 53.65
N GLY A 302 20.85 16.69 54.71
CA GLY A 302 21.05 17.12 56.09
C GLY A 302 19.97 18.07 56.63
N ARG A 303 19.04 18.55 55.80
CA ARG A 303 17.83 19.26 56.25
C ARG A 303 16.62 18.35 56.25
N ASP A 304 15.75 18.59 57.23
CA ASP A 304 14.43 17.99 57.27
C ASP A 304 13.52 18.63 56.21
N ARG A 305 13.04 17.81 55.28
CA ARG A 305 12.37 18.27 54.07
C ARG A 305 11.42 17.23 53.49
N ILE A 306 10.41 17.70 52.78
CA ILE A 306 9.52 16.86 51.98
C ILE A 306 9.43 17.47 50.58
N VAL A 307 9.67 16.65 49.56
CA VAL A 307 9.61 17.04 48.15
C VAL A 307 8.34 16.45 47.53
N LEU A 308 7.41 17.30 47.14
CA LEU A 308 6.13 16.92 46.58
C LEU A 308 6.04 17.40 45.12
N PRO A 309 6.37 16.57 44.11
CA PRO A 309 6.15 16.95 42.73
C PRO A 309 4.65 17.13 42.46
N TRP A 310 4.31 17.99 41.49
CA TRP A 310 2.91 18.18 41.10
C TRP A 310 2.79 18.54 39.62
N ALA A 311 1.64 18.24 39.04
CA ALA A 311 1.26 18.71 37.72
C ALA A 311 -0.25 18.97 37.68
N ALA A 312 -0.66 19.93 36.87
CA ALA A 312 -2.07 20.19 36.61
C ALA A 312 -2.58 19.20 35.56
N VAL A 313 -3.38 18.23 35.98
CA VAL A 313 -4.00 17.25 35.09
C VAL A 313 -5.50 17.23 35.38
N GLU A 314 -6.30 17.47 34.34
CA GLU A 314 -7.75 17.27 34.38
C GLU A 314 -8.07 15.91 33.75
N VAL A 315 -8.92 15.13 34.41
CA VAL A 315 -9.40 13.85 33.91
C VAL A 315 -10.94 13.86 33.86
N ARG A 316 -11.52 13.08 32.95
CA ARG A 316 -12.97 12.87 32.89
C ARG A 316 -13.25 11.45 33.37
N ALA A 317 -14.15 11.28 34.33
CA ALA A 317 -14.64 9.96 34.69
C ALA A 317 -15.92 9.70 33.91
N ASP A 318 -15.95 8.66 33.07
CA ASP A 318 -17.09 8.29 32.22
C ASP A 318 -17.54 9.42 31.24
N PRO A 319 -17.90 9.14 29.97
CA PRO A 319 -18.47 10.15 29.07
C PRO A 319 -19.60 11.02 29.65
N ASP A 320 -20.36 10.51 30.63
CA ASP A 320 -21.49 11.21 31.26
C ASP A 320 -21.18 11.90 32.61
N ALA A 321 -20.00 11.68 33.21
CA ALA A 321 -19.61 12.32 34.46
C ALA A 321 -18.64 13.50 34.24
N GLY A 322 -18.68 14.45 35.18
CA GLY A 322 -17.97 15.73 35.09
C GLY A 322 -16.44 15.60 35.12
N ARG A 323 -15.75 16.73 34.92
CA ARG A 323 -14.29 16.79 35.08
C ARG A 323 -13.92 16.59 36.56
N ILE A 324 -12.94 15.73 36.81
CA ILE A 324 -12.39 15.42 38.13
C ILE A 324 -10.94 15.90 38.17
N GLN A 325 -10.54 16.48 39.31
CA GLN A 325 -9.14 16.77 39.62
C GLN A 325 -8.59 15.73 40.59
N LEU A 326 -7.46 15.12 40.22
CA LEU A 326 -6.78 14.13 41.04
C LEU A 326 -5.71 14.79 41.92
N ILE A 327 -5.52 14.27 43.13
CA ILE A 327 -4.40 14.62 44.00
C ILE A 327 -3.30 13.56 43.82
N GLY A 328 -2.11 13.97 43.36
CA GLY A 328 -0.95 13.08 43.25
C GLY A 328 -0.08 13.13 44.49
N LEU A 329 -0.02 12.04 45.27
CA LEU A 329 0.83 11.95 46.46
C LEU A 329 1.53 10.61 46.53
N SER A 330 2.83 10.61 46.77
CA SER A 330 3.63 9.40 47.03
C SER A 330 4.67 9.74 48.10
N LEU A 331 4.43 9.27 49.33
CA LEU A 331 5.16 9.61 50.54
C LEU A 331 5.58 8.32 51.26
N ASP A 332 6.76 8.34 51.89
CA ASP A 332 7.10 7.29 52.85
C ASP A 332 6.32 7.47 54.18
N GLU A 333 6.35 6.44 55.02
CA GLU A 333 5.64 6.41 56.30
C GLU A 333 6.03 7.59 57.22
N HIS A 334 7.32 7.95 57.23
CA HIS A 334 7.84 9.03 58.07
C HIS A 334 7.40 10.41 57.58
N GLN A 335 7.37 10.62 56.26
CA GLN A 335 6.90 11.84 55.63
C GLN A 335 5.38 12.02 55.83
N ALA A 336 4.61 10.93 55.68
CA ALA A 336 3.17 10.96 55.89
C ALA A 336 2.81 11.35 57.34
N ASP A 337 3.46 10.73 58.33
CA ASP A 337 3.26 11.03 59.75
C ASP A 337 3.57 12.51 60.07
N LYS A 338 4.67 13.05 59.52
CA LYS A 338 5.07 14.45 59.72
C LYS A 338 4.04 15.49 59.29
N ILE A 339 3.31 15.23 58.20
CA ILE A 339 2.29 16.14 57.69
C ILE A 339 0.87 15.71 58.07
N GLY A 340 0.73 14.73 58.98
CA GLY A 340 -0.54 14.29 59.52
C GLY A 340 -1.40 13.51 58.53
N LEU A 341 -0.79 12.79 57.58
CA LEU A 341 -1.49 11.95 56.61
C LEU A 341 -1.41 10.45 56.98
N PRO A 342 -2.44 9.67 56.66
CA PRO A 342 -2.39 8.21 56.81
C PRO A 342 -1.36 7.61 55.85
N ILE A 343 -0.86 6.41 56.20
CA ILE A 343 0.09 5.66 55.37
C ILE A 343 -0.53 5.37 54.01
N LEU A 344 0.15 5.82 52.94
CA LEU A 344 -0.30 5.60 51.56
C LEU A 344 0.00 4.15 51.13
N PRO A 345 -0.97 3.40 50.57
CA PRO A 345 -0.79 1.99 50.21
C PRO A 345 0.34 1.71 49.20
N TRP A 346 0.72 2.70 48.40
CA TRP A 346 1.75 2.59 47.36
C TRP A 346 3.11 3.19 47.75
N GLY A 347 3.23 3.80 48.94
CA GLY A 347 4.48 4.33 49.50
C GLY A 347 5.10 5.50 48.73
N ALA A 348 6.41 5.66 48.90
CA ALA A 348 7.20 6.80 48.42
C ALA A 348 7.30 6.91 46.89
N LEU A 349 7.64 8.12 46.43
CA LEU A 349 7.92 8.43 45.02
C LEU A 349 9.02 7.53 44.44
N ARG A 350 8.76 6.95 43.26
CA ARG A 350 9.74 6.23 42.44
C ARG A 350 10.19 7.07 41.24
N ASP A 351 11.38 6.76 40.73
CA ASP A 351 12.00 7.49 39.60
C ASP A 351 11.43 7.11 38.22
N ARG A 352 10.59 6.08 38.13
CA ARG A 352 10.06 5.53 36.88
C ARG A 352 8.56 5.25 37.02
N ALA A 353 7.86 5.23 35.89
CA ALA A 353 6.50 4.72 35.78
C ALA A 353 6.54 3.18 35.87
N ASP A 354 6.59 2.67 37.10
CA ASP A 354 6.70 1.24 37.44
C ASP A 354 5.33 0.52 37.40
N ASP A 355 5.27 -0.78 37.76
CA ASP A 355 4.11 -1.70 37.79
C ASP A 355 2.73 -1.02 37.66
N GLY A 356 2.08 -1.28 36.52
CA GLY A 356 0.78 -0.72 36.16
C GLY A 356 -0.33 -0.99 37.18
N LYS A 357 -0.19 -1.96 38.09
CA LYS A 357 -1.11 -2.12 39.23
C LYS A 357 -0.94 -1.02 40.28
N ARG A 358 0.30 -0.71 40.67
CA ARG A 358 0.60 0.33 41.67
C ARG A 358 0.16 1.69 41.16
N LEU A 359 0.56 2.05 39.94
CA LEU A 359 0.26 3.35 39.32
C LEU A 359 -1.25 3.65 39.27
N ARG A 360 -2.09 2.64 39.10
CA ARG A 360 -3.54 2.79 39.00
C ARG A 360 -4.26 2.70 40.34
N SER A 361 -3.54 2.58 41.46
CA SER A 361 -4.17 2.61 42.79
C SER A 361 -4.85 3.95 43.05
N VAL A 362 -6.03 3.94 43.68
CA VAL A 362 -6.72 5.17 44.09
C VAL A 362 -7.33 5.04 45.48
N LEU A 363 -7.22 6.11 46.28
CA LEU A 363 -8.02 6.32 47.49
C LEU A 363 -9.18 7.25 47.16
N LEU A 364 -10.40 6.79 47.44
CA LEU A 364 -11.63 7.54 47.17
C LEU A 364 -12.02 8.43 48.36
N PRO A 365 -12.55 9.64 48.14
CA PRO A 365 -13.03 10.49 49.24
C PRO A 365 -14.10 9.79 50.08
N GLU A 366 -14.06 9.95 51.40
CA GLU A 366 -15.08 9.35 52.28
C GLU A 366 -16.48 9.93 52.06
N GLN A 367 -16.56 11.20 51.70
CA GLN A 367 -17.80 11.95 51.55
C GLN A 367 -18.41 11.82 50.14
N ASP A 368 -17.69 11.23 49.19
CA ASP A 368 -18.08 11.16 47.78
C ASP A 368 -18.16 9.69 47.34
N GLN A 369 -19.37 9.23 46.97
CA GLN A 369 -19.61 7.87 46.46
C GLN A 369 -19.48 7.79 44.94
N THR A 370 -18.82 8.76 44.30
CA THR A 370 -18.58 8.73 42.86
C THR A 370 -17.81 7.46 42.48
N ASP A 371 -18.45 6.61 41.67
CA ASP A 371 -17.82 5.42 41.11
C ASP A 371 -16.85 5.85 40.01
N ILE A 372 -15.55 5.79 40.31
CA ILE A 372 -14.52 6.13 39.33
C ILE A 372 -14.27 4.88 38.48
N GLY A 373 -15.16 4.64 37.52
CA GLY A 373 -15.05 3.55 36.56
C GLY A 373 -13.88 3.75 35.60
N SER A 374 -14.17 4.17 34.37
CA SER A 374 -13.15 4.50 33.37
C SER A 374 -12.77 5.98 33.43
N LEU A 375 -11.48 6.27 33.52
CA LEU A 375 -10.95 7.61 33.33
C LEU A 375 -10.52 7.81 31.88
N THR A 376 -10.88 8.96 31.33
CA THR A 376 -10.43 9.45 30.03
C THR A 376 -9.68 10.76 30.19
N VAL A 377 -8.51 10.84 29.56
CA VAL A 377 -7.66 12.04 29.55
C VAL A 377 -7.47 12.49 28.11
N GLU A 378 -7.81 13.74 27.85
CA GLU A 378 -7.59 14.39 26.55
C GLU A 378 -6.14 14.88 26.50
N GLY A 379 -5.26 14.10 25.87
CA GLY A 379 -3.86 14.43 25.61
C GLY A 379 -3.58 14.60 24.11
N VAL A 380 -2.35 14.26 23.69
CA VAL A 380 -2.03 14.12 22.25
C VAL A 380 -2.88 13.03 21.61
N GLU A 381 -3.08 11.93 22.33
CA GLU A 381 -4.11 10.93 22.04
C GLU A 381 -5.03 10.77 23.25
N THR A 382 -6.24 10.28 23.01
CA THR A 382 -7.21 10.03 24.09
C THR A 382 -6.77 8.81 24.88
N LEU A 383 -6.33 9.01 26.12
CA LEU A 383 -5.88 7.94 27.00
C LEU A 383 -7.05 7.51 27.90
N SER A 384 -7.49 6.25 27.78
CA SER A 384 -8.54 5.68 28.63
C SER A 384 -8.02 4.51 29.45
N PHE A 385 -8.33 4.48 30.75
CA PHE A 385 -7.89 3.42 31.66
C PHE A 385 -8.75 3.39 32.94
N THR A 386 -8.73 2.27 33.65
CA THR A 386 -9.47 2.08 34.92
C THR A 386 -8.53 2.21 36.12
N LEU A 387 -8.99 2.90 37.17
CA LEU A 387 -8.32 2.93 38.47
C LEU A 387 -8.75 1.77 39.36
N ASN A 388 -7.86 1.35 40.25
CA ASN A 388 -8.07 0.27 41.22
C ASN A 388 -8.28 0.88 42.61
N PRO A 389 -9.52 0.88 43.14
CA PRO A 389 -9.77 1.38 44.49
C PRO A 389 -9.04 0.52 45.53
N VAL A 390 -8.19 1.15 46.35
CA VAL A 390 -7.41 0.47 47.41
C VAL A 390 -7.80 0.94 48.82
N GLY A 391 -8.70 1.90 48.95
CA GLY A 391 -9.16 2.42 50.24
C GLY A 391 -9.90 3.75 50.12
N LYS A 392 -10.12 4.40 51.27
CA LYS A 392 -10.74 5.72 51.38
C LYS A 392 -9.79 6.76 51.94
N THR A 393 -10.06 8.03 51.68
CA THR A 393 -9.30 9.18 52.20
C THR A 393 -10.22 10.25 52.77
N ALA A 394 -9.76 10.96 53.81
CA ALA A 394 -10.43 12.12 54.37
C ALA A 394 -10.32 13.37 53.47
N LEU A 395 -9.51 13.32 52.41
CA LEU A 395 -9.36 14.42 51.46
C LEU A 395 -10.57 14.52 50.52
N ASN A 396 -10.89 15.74 50.09
CA ASN A 396 -12.08 16.04 49.28
C ASN A 396 -11.95 15.61 47.81
N ARG A 397 -10.84 15.00 47.41
CA ARG A 397 -10.57 14.59 46.03
C ARG A 397 -9.89 13.23 46.00
N PRO A 398 -10.06 12.44 44.92
CA PRO A 398 -9.39 11.16 44.79
C PRO A 398 -7.87 11.33 44.82
N VAL A 399 -7.19 10.46 45.57
CA VAL A 399 -5.73 10.48 45.71
C VAL A 399 -5.14 9.30 44.96
N VAL A 400 -4.16 9.59 44.11
CA VAL A 400 -3.44 8.61 43.29
C VAL A 400 -1.92 8.75 43.53
N PRO A 401 -1.11 7.74 43.16
CA PRO A 401 0.32 7.90 43.10
C PRO A 401 0.70 9.12 42.25
N VAL A 402 1.62 9.94 42.74
CA VAL A 402 2.07 11.13 41.98
C VAL A 402 2.74 10.76 40.66
N GLU A 403 3.28 9.54 40.55
CA GLU A 403 3.80 8.99 39.31
C GLU A 403 2.72 8.87 38.24
N LEU A 404 1.46 8.56 38.59
CA LEU A 404 0.36 8.59 37.62
C LEU A 404 0.14 10.00 37.10
N ILE A 405 0.10 11.01 37.99
CA ILE A 405 0.03 12.42 37.57
C ILE A 405 1.18 12.75 36.61
N GLY A 406 2.38 12.23 36.87
CA GLY A 406 3.54 12.38 36.00
C GLY A 406 3.37 11.75 34.61
N VAL A 407 2.76 10.56 34.53
CA VAL A 407 2.42 9.88 33.27
C VAL A 407 1.35 10.66 32.51
N LEU A 408 0.30 11.11 33.19
CA LEU A 408 -0.80 11.86 32.56
C LEU A 408 -0.33 13.23 32.06
N ARG A 409 0.59 13.88 32.78
CA ARG A 409 1.22 15.10 32.30
C ARG A 409 2.04 14.87 31.03
N THR A 410 2.71 13.73 30.94
CA THR A 410 3.43 13.30 29.73
C THR A 410 2.45 13.04 28.59
N ALA A 411 1.30 12.42 28.85
CA ALA A 411 0.23 12.19 27.87
C ALA A 411 -0.31 13.49 27.24
N ALA A 412 -0.29 14.60 27.99
CA ALA A 412 -0.67 15.92 27.49
C ALA A 412 0.36 16.53 26.51
N GLN A 413 1.59 16.02 26.48
CA GLN A 413 2.67 16.50 25.60
C GLN A 413 3.09 15.50 24.52
N ARG A 414 2.89 14.20 24.77
CA ARG A 414 3.25 13.10 23.87
C ARG A 414 2.19 12.01 23.92
N ALA A 415 2.01 11.28 22.83
CA ALA A 415 1.06 10.19 22.78
C ALA A 415 1.48 9.05 23.74
N VAL A 416 0.57 8.67 24.63
CA VAL A 416 0.70 7.59 25.60
C VAL A 416 -0.54 6.71 25.44
N LEU A 417 -0.32 5.40 25.34
CA LEU A 417 -1.34 4.38 25.24
C LEU A 417 -1.43 3.60 26.55
N PHE A 418 -2.60 3.06 26.84
CA PHE A 418 -2.81 2.05 27.87
C PHE A 418 -3.03 0.70 27.19
N ASP A 419 -2.20 -0.29 27.52
CA ASP A 419 -2.35 -1.66 27.01
C ASP A 419 -3.22 -2.46 27.98
N ASP A 420 -4.44 -2.82 27.55
CA ASP A 420 -5.40 -3.57 28.35
C ASP A 420 -4.93 -4.99 28.70
N GLN A 421 -4.07 -5.62 27.89
CA GLN A 421 -3.58 -6.97 28.18
C GLN A 421 -2.51 -6.96 29.26
N SER A 422 -1.53 -6.05 29.13
CA SER A 422 -0.44 -5.93 30.11
C SER A 422 -0.77 -5.03 31.30
N GLN A 423 -1.87 -4.28 31.23
CA GLN A 423 -2.34 -3.33 32.23
C GLN A 423 -1.29 -2.24 32.55
N GLN A 424 -0.52 -1.81 31.54
CA GLN A 424 0.59 -0.87 31.65
C GLN A 424 0.42 0.32 30.70
N PHE A 425 0.95 1.48 31.11
CA PHE A 425 1.09 2.63 30.23
C PHE A 425 2.34 2.48 29.36
N ARG A 426 2.21 2.82 28.07
CA ARG A 426 3.32 2.81 27.11
C ARG A 426 3.30 4.10 26.31
N MET A 427 4.45 4.65 25.99
CA MET A 427 4.57 5.67 24.95
C MET A 427 3.99 5.09 23.66
N ALA A 428 3.07 5.82 23.02
CA ALA A 428 2.64 5.47 21.68
C ALA A 428 3.89 5.50 20.80
N ARG A 429 4.07 4.45 19.98
CA ARG A 429 5.03 4.56 18.88
C ARG A 429 4.52 5.70 17.98
N GLY A 430 5.43 6.59 17.57
CA GLY A 430 5.07 7.66 16.63
C GLY A 430 4.48 7.09 15.34
N GLY A 431 3.85 7.94 14.54
CA GLY A 431 3.37 7.53 13.21
C GLY A 431 4.50 6.95 12.36
N TYR A 432 4.12 6.23 11.32
CA TYR A 432 5.07 5.59 10.43
C TYR A 432 5.80 6.63 9.58
N ARG A 433 7.06 6.41 9.25
CA ARG A 433 7.91 7.43 8.59
C ARG A 433 8.07 7.23 7.09
N GLY A 434 7.30 6.30 6.54
CA GLY A 434 7.12 6.07 5.12
C GLY A 434 6.13 4.95 4.86
N PHE A 435 6.04 4.53 3.61
CA PHE A 435 5.27 3.36 3.19
C PHE A 435 5.93 2.67 2.00
N ARG A 436 5.55 1.42 1.77
CA ARG A 436 5.79 0.68 0.54
C ARG A 436 4.43 0.23 -0.01
N MET A 437 4.13 0.65 -1.22
CA MET A 437 2.83 0.45 -1.85
C MET A 437 3.02 -0.19 -3.22
N TYR A 438 2.11 -1.09 -3.60
CA TYR A 438 2.03 -1.65 -4.94
C TYR A 438 0.66 -1.37 -5.53
N ALA A 439 0.66 -0.91 -6.78
CA ALA A 439 -0.54 -0.78 -7.57
C ALA A 439 -1.01 -2.16 -8.07
N ALA A 440 -2.33 -2.35 -8.18
CA ALA A 440 -2.94 -3.60 -8.63
C ALA A 440 -2.57 -3.97 -10.07
N SER A 441 -2.35 -2.98 -10.91
CA SER A 441 -1.79 -3.17 -12.24
C SER A 441 -0.84 -2.04 -12.58
N ILE A 442 -0.04 -2.25 -13.62
CA ILE A 442 0.84 -1.19 -14.14
C ILE A 442 0.06 0.04 -14.63
N ASP A 443 -1.19 -0.14 -15.05
CA ASP A 443 -2.05 0.94 -15.52
C ASP A 443 -2.62 1.77 -14.37
N ASP A 444 -2.63 1.22 -13.15
CA ASP A 444 -3.09 1.89 -11.94
C ASP A 444 -2.00 2.74 -11.28
N VAL A 445 -0.73 2.63 -11.72
CA VAL A 445 0.39 3.41 -11.19
C VAL A 445 0.24 4.91 -11.47
N PRO A 446 -0.01 5.37 -12.72
CA PRO A 446 -0.23 6.80 -13.00
C PRO A 446 -1.39 7.46 -12.23
N PRO A 447 -2.62 6.89 -12.17
CA PRO A 447 -3.71 7.51 -11.42
C PRO A 447 -3.43 7.54 -9.91
N LEU A 448 -2.79 6.49 -9.37
CA LEU A 448 -2.39 6.44 -7.97
C LEU A 448 -1.31 7.48 -7.64
N TYR A 449 -0.33 7.67 -8.53
CA TYR A 449 0.68 8.71 -8.44
C TYR A 449 0.04 10.11 -8.36
N GLU A 450 -0.87 10.44 -9.27
CA GLU A 450 -1.54 11.76 -9.28
C GLU A 450 -2.44 11.96 -8.06
N ARG A 451 -3.12 10.90 -7.59
CA ARG A 451 -3.94 10.95 -6.38
C ARG A 451 -3.11 11.22 -5.13
N LEU A 452 -1.96 10.56 -4.98
CA LEU A 452 -1.01 10.81 -3.91
C LEU A 452 -0.42 12.22 -4.00
N ARG A 453 -0.05 12.68 -5.20
CA ARG A 453 0.44 14.04 -5.43
C ARG A 453 -0.59 15.11 -5.07
N ALA A 454 -1.87 14.89 -5.38
CA ALA A 454 -2.96 15.79 -5.02
C ALA A 454 -3.15 15.92 -3.49
N LEU A 455 -2.76 14.89 -2.74
CA LEU A 455 -2.70 14.90 -1.27
C LEU A 455 -1.39 15.48 -0.72
N GLY A 456 -0.54 16.07 -1.57
CA GLY A 456 0.76 16.62 -1.19
C GLY A 456 1.81 15.55 -0.85
N ILE A 457 1.66 14.34 -1.40
CA ILE A 457 2.55 13.20 -1.19
C ILE A 457 3.39 13.02 -2.45
N GLU A 458 4.66 13.42 -2.40
CA GLU A 458 5.60 13.11 -3.47
C GLU A 458 6.10 11.67 -3.34
N VAL A 459 5.99 10.91 -4.42
CA VAL A 459 6.41 9.51 -4.47
C VAL A 459 7.37 9.25 -5.61
N GLN A 460 8.29 8.32 -5.41
CA GLN A 460 9.12 7.71 -6.43
C GLN A 460 8.34 6.57 -7.09
N ALA A 461 8.15 6.66 -8.40
CA ALA A 461 7.54 5.65 -9.26
C ALA A 461 8.01 5.84 -10.72
N GLU A 462 8.08 4.78 -11.52
CA GLU A 462 8.53 4.79 -12.92
C GLU A 462 7.43 5.25 -13.90
N VAL A 463 6.74 6.34 -13.57
CA VAL A 463 5.55 6.82 -14.31
C VAL A 463 5.88 7.23 -15.74
N GLU A 464 7.07 7.78 -15.99
CA GLU A 464 7.45 8.26 -17.33
C GLU A 464 7.60 7.10 -18.32
N THR A 465 8.21 5.98 -17.89
CA THR A 465 8.38 4.79 -18.73
C THR A 465 7.02 4.15 -19.04
N ILE A 466 6.15 4.03 -18.03
CA ILE A 466 4.81 3.44 -18.15
C ILE A 466 3.94 4.28 -19.10
N SER A 467 3.88 5.60 -18.88
CA SER A 467 3.06 6.51 -19.67
C SER A 467 3.50 6.58 -21.13
N ARG A 468 4.81 6.50 -21.43
CA ARG A 468 5.31 6.43 -22.82
C ARG A 468 4.78 5.20 -23.56
N ILE A 469 4.74 4.05 -22.91
CA ILE A 469 4.22 2.81 -23.51
C ILE A 469 2.70 2.89 -23.71
N GLN A 470 1.96 3.47 -22.76
CA GLN A 470 0.52 3.72 -22.93
C GLN A 470 0.21 4.67 -24.11
N VAL A 471 0.98 5.75 -24.25
CA VAL A 471 0.85 6.68 -25.38
C VAL A 471 1.19 5.98 -26.71
N LEU A 472 2.21 5.11 -26.72
CA LEU A 472 2.58 4.31 -27.89
C LEU A 472 1.45 3.36 -28.28
N ASP A 473 0.88 2.58 -27.34
CA ASP A 473 -0.27 1.71 -27.64
C ASP A 473 -1.46 2.52 -28.15
N ALA A 474 -1.83 3.62 -27.49
CA ALA A 474 -2.92 4.48 -27.95
C ALA A 474 -2.65 5.07 -29.35
N GLY A 475 -1.39 5.39 -29.67
CA GLY A 475 -0.96 5.83 -31.00
C GLY A 475 -1.10 4.74 -32.06
N LEU A 476 -0.53 3.55 -31.80
CA LEU A 476 -0.61 2.38 -32.69
C LEU A 476 -2.04 1.92 -32.91
N SER A 477 -2.87 1.96 -31.86
CA SER A 477 -4.31 1.69 -31.91
C SER A 477 -5.04 2.62 -32.88
N ARG A 478 -4.76 3.93 -32.80
CA ARG A 478 -5.35 4.92 -33.70
C ARG A 478 -4.91 4.69 -35.15
N LEU A 479 -3.62 4.47 -35.38
CA LEU A 479 -3.08 4.17 -36.72
C LEU A 479 -3.70 2.89 -37.30
N PHE A 480 -3.81 1.83 -36.50
CA PHE A 480 -4.47 0.60 -36.89
C PHE A 480 -5.91 0.84 -37.35
N TRP A 481 -6.72 1.55 -36.58
CA TRP A 481 -8.11 1.83 -36.96
C TRP A 481 -8.23 2.71 -38.21
N LEU A 482 -7.33 3.68 -38.41
CA LEU A 482 -7.30 4.48 -39.64
C LEU A 482 -6.99 3.62 -40.88
N ILE A 483 -6.01 2.73 -40.80
CA ILE A 483 -5.63 1.84 -41.91
C ILE A 483 -6.71 0.75 -42.12
N ALA A 484 -7.27 0.21 -41.04
CA ALA A 484 -8.33 -0.79 -41.08
C ALA A 484 -9.60 -0.25 -41.73
N THR A 485 -10.05 0.95 -41.34
CA THR A 485 -11.24 1.57 -41.94
C THR A 485 -11.03 1.87 -43.43
N LEU A 486 -9.86 2.39 -43.81
CA LEU A 486 -9.52 2.61 -45.22
C LEU A 486 -9.46 1.30 -46.02
N GLY A 487 -8.79 0.28 -45.49
CA GLY A 487 -8.64 -1.03 -46.13
C GLY A 487 -9.97 -1.77 -46.26
N ILE A 488 -10.77 -1.81 -45.20
CA ILE A 488 -12.11 -2.41 -45.19
C ILE A 488 -13.04 -1.68 -46.17
N GLY A 489 -13.02 -0.35 -46.17
CA GLY A 489 -13.80 0.47 -47.09
C GLY A 489 -13.44 0.20 -48.55
N GLY A 490 -12.14 0.26 -48.88
CA GLY A 490 -11.63 -0.02 -50.22
C GLY A 490 -11.92 -1.45 -50.68
N GLY A 491 -11.67 -2.45 -49.83
CA GLY A 491 -11.93 -3.86 -50.11
C GLY A 491 -13.42 -4.13 -50.35
N THR A 492 -14.30 -3.54 -49.53
CA THR A 492 -15.76 -3.66 -49.70
C THR A 492 -16.22 -3.03 -51.02
N ALA A 493 -15.71 -1.84 -51.37
CA ALA A 493 -16.05 -1.17 -52.63
C ALA A 493 -15.62 -1.99 -53.86
N VAL A 494 -14.40 -2.55 -53.84
CA VAL A 494 -13.91 -3.44 -54.90
C VAL A 494 -14.79 -4.68 -55.03
N LEU A 495 -15.19 -5.28 -53.90
CA LEU A 495 -16.05 -6.47 -53.88
C LEU A 495 -17.44 -6.16 -54.45
N ILE A 496 -18.06 -5.05 -54.04
CA ILE A 496 -19.35 -4.58 -54.59
C ILE A 496 -19.25 -4.35 -56.10
N ALA A 497 -18.26 -3.57 -56.55
CA ALA A 497 -18.08 -3.24 -57.97
C ALA A 497 -17.88 -4.50 -58.83
N SER A 498 -17.11 -5.46 -58.33
CA SER A 498 -16.81 -6.70 -59.05
C SER A 498 -18.00 -7.66 -59.10
N LEU A 499 -18.73 -7.83 -58.00
CA LEU A 499 -19.95 -8.65 -58.00
C LEU A 499 -21.04 -8.03 -58.88
N TYR A 500 -21.19 -6.70 -58.86
CA TYR A 500 -22.10 -5.99 -59.75
C TYR A 500 -21.74 -6.21 -61.22
N ALA A 501 -20.45 -6.04 -61.57
CA ALA A 501 -19.97 -6.28 -62.94
C ALA A 501 -20.15 -7.74 -63.39
N ALA A 502 -19.97 -8.71 -62.48
CA ALA A 502 -20.19 -10.13 -62.77
C ALA A 502 -21.66 -10.45 -63.04
N VAL A 503 -22.58 -9.79 -62.32
CA VAL A 503 -24.03 -9.88 -62.56
C VAL A 503 -24.40 -9.29 -63.92
N GLU A 504 -23.90 -8.10 -64.25
CA GLU A 504 -24.28 -7.39 -65.48
C GLU A 504 -23.83 -8.14 -66.74
N ARG A 505 -22.61 -8.67 -66.73
CA ARG A 505 -22.10 -9.52 -67.83
C ARG A 505 -22.97 -10.75 -68.10
N ARG A 506 -23.73 -11.19 -67.11
CA ARG A 506 -24.55 -12.42 -67.14
C ARG A 506 -26.04 -12.15 -67.11
N ARG A 507 -26.45 -10.90 -67.33
CA ARG A 507 -27.86 -10.49 -67.41
C ARG A 507 -28.64 -11.33 -68.41
N LYS A 508 -28.04 -11.66 -69.56
CA LYS A 508 -28.64 -12.48 -70.64
C LYS A 508 -28.82 -13.95 -70.21
N ASP A 509 -27.78 -14.59 -69.69
CA ASP A 509 -27.84 -15.98 -69.24
C ASP A 509 -28.81 -16.19 -68.07
N LEU A 510 -28.82 -15.27 -67.11
CA LEU A 510 -29.77 -15.28 -65.99
C LEU A 510 -31.21 -15.02 -66.45
N GLY A 511 -31.40 -14.20 -67.49
CA GLY A 511 -32.69 -14.01 -68.16
C GLY A 511 -33.22 -15.28 -68.83
N MET A 512 -32.37 -15.99 -69.58
CA MET A 512 -32.72 -17.27 -70.20
C MET A 512 -33.05 -18.35 -69.18
N LEU A 513 -32.28 -18.43 -68.09
CA LEU A 513 -32.55 -19.35 -66.98
C LEU A 513 -33.90 -19.12 -66.32
N ARG A 514 -34.35 -17.85 -66.23
CA ARG A 514 -35.71 -17.51 -65.74
C ARG A 514 -36.81 -17.95 -66.71
N LEU A 515 -36.58 -17.89 -68.02
CA LEU A 515 -37.54 -18.36 -69.04
C LEU A 515 -37.72 -19.89 -69.01
N ILE A 516 -36.67 -20.63 -68.66
CA ILE A 516 -36.68 -22.10 -68.51
C ILE A 516 -37.39 -22.55 -67.21
N GLY A 517 -37.85 -21.62 -66.37
CA GLY A 517 -38.70 -21.90 -65.20
C GLY A 517 -37.98 -21.86 -63.85
N LEU A 518 -36.80 -21.23 -63.76
CA LEU A 518 -36.16 -20.96 -62.46
C LEU A 518 -36.89 -19.82 -61.72
N ALA A 519 -37.23 -20.08 -60.46
CA ALA A 519 -37.89 -19.11 -59.58
C ALA A 519 -37.00 -17.89 -59.29
N ARG A 520 -37.62 -16.72 -59.08
CA ARG A 520 -36.92 -15.45 -58.73
C ARG A 520 -36.01 -15.61 -57.50
N SER A 521 -36.43 -16.41 -56.52
CA SER A 521 -35.63 -16.71 -55.32
C SER A 521 -34.31 -17.41 -55.66
N SER A 522 -34.30 -18.28 -56.68
CA SER A 522 -33.10 -19.03 -57.07
C SER A 522 -32.03 -18.14 -57.72
N VAL A 523 -32.46 -17.11 -58.44
CA VAL A 523 -31.57 -16.11 -59.07
C VAL A 523 -30.99 -15.14 -58.01
N PHE A 524 -31.75 -14.87 -56.95
CA PHE A 524 -31.30 -14.05 -55.81
C PHE A 524 -30.21 -14.73 -54.98
N PHE A 525 -30.29 -16.04 -54.75
CA PHE A 525 -29.28 -16.77 -53.97
C PHE A 525 -27.93 -16.94 -54.70
N PHE A 526 -27.88 -16.78 -56.01
CA PHE A 526 -26.68 -17.05 -56.81
C PHE A 526 -25.50 -16.10 -56.48
N PRO A 527 -25.66 -14.75 -56.48
CA PRO A 527 -24.59 -13.84 -56.06
C PRO A 527 -24.18 -14.00 -54.60
N ILE A 528 -25.12 -14.39 -53.72
CA ILE A 528 -24.86 -14.60 -52.28
C ILE A 528 -23.90 -15.78 -52.08
N VAL A 529 -24.13 -16.92 -52.73
CA VAL A 529 -23.24 -18.08 -52.62
C VAL A 529 -21.88 -17.79 -53.26
N GLN A 530 -21.86 -17.05 -54.37
CA GLN A 530 -20.63 -16.66 -55.05
C GLN A 530 -19.77 -15.74 -54.17
N GLY A 531 -20.36 -14.69 -53.60
CA GLY A 531 -19.66 -13.77 -52.71
C GLY A 531 -19.21 -14.42 -51.41
N ALA A 532 -20.02 -15.30 -50.82
CA ALA A 532 -19.61 -16.07 -49.63
C ALA A 532 -18.42 -17.01 -49.94
N SER A 533 -18.40 -17.63 -51.12
CA SER A 533 -17.31 -18.52 -51.54
C SER A 533 -16.02 -17.74 -51.81
N ILE A 534 -16.09 -16.59 -52.48
CA ILE A 534 -14.95 -15.68 -52.69
C ILE A 534 -14.43 -15.16 -51.35
N ALA A 535 -15.32 -14.78 -50.43
CA ALA A 535 -14.95 -14.32 -49.10
C ALA A 535 -14.25 -15.40 -48.27
N GLY A 536 -14.76 -16.64 -48.31
CA GLY A 536 -14.14 -17.78 -47.66
C GLY A 536 -12.74 -18.09 -48.22
N LEU A 537 -12.59 -18.10 -49.54
CA LEU A 537 -11.29 -18.32 -50.18
C LEU A 537 -10.31 -17.16 -49.92
N GLY A 538 -10.78 -15.92 -49.94
CA GLY A 538 -9.97 -14.74 -49.61
C GLY A 538 -9.55 -14.70 -48.14
N LEU A 539 -10.43 -15.12 -47.22
CA LEU A 539 -10.06 -15.31 -45.81
C LEU A 539 -8.98 -16.38 -45.67
N LEU A 540 -9.15 -17.55 -46.29
CA LEU A 540 -8.14 -18.62 -46.26
C LEU A 540 -6.79 -18.15 -46.81
N ALA A 541 -6.80 -17.48 -47.98
CA ALA A 541 -5.60 -16.93 -48.58
C ALA A 541 -4.98 -15.80 -47.72
N GLY A 542 -5.80 -14.94 -47.12
CA GLY A 542 -5.37 -13.88 -46.22
C GLY A 542 -4.70 -14.42 -44.95
N PHE A 543 -5.30 -15.41 -44.30
CA PHE A 543 -4.72 -16.10 -43.13
C PHE A 543 -3.45 -16.89 -43.49
N ALA A 544 -3.41 -17.54 -44.66
CA ALA A 544 -2.20 -18.21 -45.14
C ALA A 544 -1.06 -17.20 -45.40
N GLY A 545 -1.38 -16.06 -46.03
CA GLY A 545 -0.44 -14.96 -46.23
C GLY A 545 0.06 -14.38 -44.91
N TYR A 546 -0.84 -14.15 -43.95
CA TYR A 546 -0.49 -13.75 -42.60
C TYR A 546 0.44 -14.78 -41.94
N ALA A 547 0.13 -16.08 -41.98
CA ALA A 547 0.95 -17.11 -41.35
C ALA A 547 2.36 -17.16 -41.96
N GLY A 548 2.47 -17.04 -43.29
CA GLY A 548 3.75 -16.96 -43.98
C GLY A 548 4.56 -15.74 -43.55
N LEU A 549 3.95 -14.56 -43.57
CA LEU A 549 4.62 -13.31 -43.23
C LEU A 549 4.95 -13.20 -41.73
N ALA A 550 4.06 -13.62 -40.84
CA ALA A 550 4.29 -13.69 -39.40
C ALA A 550 5.44 -14.66 -39.06
N THR A 551 5.51 -15.81 -39.74
CA THR A 551 6.64 -16.75 -39.56
C THR A 551 7.95 -16.14 -40.04
N ALA A 552 7.94 -15.43 -41.17
CA ALA A 552 9.13 -14.73 -41.66
C ALA A 552 9.59 -13.67 -40.66
N ILE A 553 8.69 -12.79 -40.21
CA ILE A 553 8.97 -11.74 -39.22
C ILE A 553 9.54 -12.35 -37.93
N ASN A 554 8.84 -13.32 -37.33
CA ASN A 554 9.27 -13.91 -36.06
C ASN A 554 10.62 -14.65 -36.16
N ARG A 555 11.00 -15.15 -37.35
CA ARG A 555 12.33 -15.74 -37.58
C ARG A 555 13.42 -14.70 -37.77
N THR A 556 13.14 -13.63 -38.52
CA THR A 556 14.11 -12.56 -38.77
C THR A 556 14.48 -11.80 -37.51
N PHE A 557 13.52 -11.65 -36.58
CA PHE A 557 13.72 -10.93 -35.32
C PHE A 557 13.80 -11.88 -34.11
N ALA A 558 14.15 -13.15 -34.32
CA ALA A 558 14.25 -14.14 -33.24
C ALA A 558 15.38 -13.81 -32.26
N ASP A 559 16.46 -13.19 -32.72
CA ASP A 559 17.65 -12.89 -31.92
C ASP A 559 17.40 -11.76 -30.91
N ASP A 560 16.41 -10.90 -31.15
CA ASP A 560 16.03 -9.78 -30.27
C ASP A 560 14.94 -10.15 -29.24
N LEU A 561 14.43 -11.40 -29.27
CA LEU A 561 13.32 -11.86 -28.42
C LEU A 561 13.80 -12.79 -27.30
N GLN A 562 13.19 -12.66 -26.11
CA GLN A 562 13.35 -13.67 -25.06
C GLN A 562 12.60 -14.97 -25.40
N ALA A 563 13.01 -16.09 -24.82
CA ALA A 563 12.44 -17.40 -25.11
C ALA A 563 10.93 -17.44 -24.85
N GLY A 564 10.14 -17.60 -25.92
CA GLY A 564 8.67 -17.67 -25.87
C GLY A 564 7.94 -16.43 -26.39
N GLN A 565 8.61 -15.29 -26.54
CA GLN A 565 8.03 -14.06 -27.06
C GLN A 565 7.90 -14.09 -28.59
N ARG A 566 6.89 -13.40 -29.14
CA ARG A 566 6.61 -13.33 -30.57
C ARG A 566 6.24 -11.90 -30.97
N PHE A 567 7.02 -11.30 -31.86
CA PHE A 567 6.77 -9.94 -32.37
C PHE A 567 5.45 -9.82 -33.14
N CYS A 568 5.11 -10.84 -33.94
CA CYS A 568 3.86 -10.89 -34.70
C CYS A 568 3.03 -12.08 -34.23
N ALA A 569 2.03 -11.79 -33.39
CA ALA A 569 1.11 -12.78 -32.86
C ALA A 569 -0.32 -12.23 -32.86
N LEU A 570 -1.24 -12.96 -33.48
CA LEU A 570 -2.64 -12.58 -33.53
C LEU A 570 -3.36 -13.10 -32.27
N PRO A 571 -4.08 -12.26 -31.52
CA PRO A 571 -4.84 -12.71 -30.36
C PRO A 571 -5.95 -13.67 -30.80
N GLY A 572 -5.94 -14.89 -30.26
CA GLY A 572 -6.89 -15.95 -30.64
C GLY A 572 -8.35 -15.54 -30.48
N GLY A 573 -8.67 -14.69 -29.49
CA GLY A 573 -10.02 -14.16 -29.26
C GLY A 573 -10.55 -13.24 -30.37
N GLN A 574 -9.69 -12.61 -31.17
CA GLN A 574 -10.12 -11.67 -32.22
C GLN A 574 -10.32 -12.35 -33.58
N VAL A 575 -9.78 -13.55 -33.80
CA VAL A 575 -9.98 -14.35 -35.03
C VAL A 575 -11.46 -14.52 -35.40
N PRO A 576 -12.36 -14.99 -34.51
CA PRO A 576 -13.77 -15.17 -34.87
C PRO A 576 -14.46 -13.86 -35.22
N PHE A 577 -14.09 -12.75 -34.55
CA PHE A 577 -14.62 -11.43 -34.86
C PHE A 577 -14.22 -10.98 -36.27
N ILE A 578 -12.96 -11.19 -36.67
CA ILE A 578 -12.47 -10.84 -38.02
C ILE A 578 -13.19 -11.65 -39.10
N ILE A 579 -13.36 -12.96 -38.87
CA ILE A 579 -14.11 -13.84 -39.79
C ILE A 579 -15.55 -13.36 -39.92
N LEU A 580 -16.21 -13.07 -38.79
CA LEU A 580 -17.59 -12.61 -38.76
C LEU A 580 -17.78 -11.29 -39.51
N VAL A 581 -16.93 -10.28 -39.25
CA VAL A 581 -16.99 -8.97 -39.91
C VAL A 581 -16.76 -9.11 -41.42
N THR A 582 -15.78 -9.92 -41.83
CA THR A 582 -15.49 -10.13 -43.26
C THR A 582 -16.66 -10.81 -43.97
N LEU A 583 -17.25 -11.84 -43.36
CA LEU A 583 -18.43 -12.52 -43.90
C LEU A 583 -19.66 -11.60 -43.93
N ALA A 584 -19.84 -10.75 -42.92
CA ALA A 584 -20.94 -9.78 -42.88
C ALA A 584 -20.83 -8.74 -43.99
N LEU A 585 -19.63 -8.18 -44.21
CA LEU A 585 -19.37 -7.23 -45.28
C LEU A 585 -19.52 -7.85 -46.67
N ALA A 586 -18.98 -9.06 -46.86
CA ALA A 586 -19.17 -9.81 -48.09
C ALA A 586 -20.65 -10.15 -48.34
N GLY A 587 -21.38 -10.51 -47.28
CA GLY A 587 -22.82 -10.73 -47.32
C GLY A 587 -23.58 -9.47 -47.73
N ALA A 588 -23.28 -8.32 -47.13
CA ALA A 588 -23.87 -7.04 -47.48
C ALA A 588 -23.58 -6.65 -48.94
N ALA A 589 -22.33 -6.77 -49.39
CA ALA A 589 -21.95 -6.53 -50.78
C ALA A 589 -22.67 -7.46 -51.75
N SER A 590 -22.82 -8.74 -51.39
CA SER A 590 -23.53 -9.73 -52.20
C SER A 590 -25.04 -9.50 -52.23
N LEU A 591 -25.63 -8.98 -51.13
CA LEU A 591 -27.03 -8.60 -51.08
C LEU A 591 -27.33 -7.41 -51.99
N VAL A 592 -26.42 -6.42 -52.06
CA VAL A 592 -26.53 -5.31 -53.02
C VAL A 592 -26.52 -5.85 -54.45
N ALA A 593 -25.59 -6.74 -54.79
CA ALA A 593 -25.54 -7.36 -56.12
C ALA A 593 -26.77 -8.25 -56.41
N ALA A 594 -27.25 -8.99 -55.41
CA ALA A 594 -28.45 -9.85 -55.52
C ALA A 594 -29.74 -9.04 -55.65
N TRP A 595 -29.82 -7.84 -55.05
CA TRP A 595 -30.95 -6.96 -55.25
C TRP A 595 -31.00 -6.44 -56.68
N CYS A 596 -29.85 -6.08 -57.26
CA CYS A 596 -29.77 -5.66 -58.66
C CYS A 596 -30.27 -6.76 -59.64
N THR A 597 -29.97 -8.04 -59.42
CA THR A 597 -30.46 -9.13 -60.29
C THR A 597 -31.98 -9.28 -60.28
N THR A 598 -32.67 -8.93 -59.19
CA THR A 598 -34.13 -9.01 -59.13
C THR A 598 -34.84 -8.00 -60.04
N ARG A 599 -34.15 -6.91 -60.42
CA ARG A 599 -34.68 -5.86 -61.30
C ARG A 599 -34.56 -6.19 -62.80
N ILE A 600 -33.98 -7.32 -63.17
CA ILE A 600 -33.86 -7.73 -64.58
C ILE A 600 -35.23 -8.22 -65.08
N ASP A 601 -35.80 -7.57 -66.10
CA ASP A 601 -37.03 -8.01 -66.76
C ASP A 601 -36.71 -9.09 -67.81
N PRO A 602 -37.28 -10.31 -67.71
CA PRO A 602 -37.10 -11.35 -68.72
C PRO A 602 -37.50 -10.93 -70.15
N ALA A 603 -38.42 -9.97 -70.29
CA ALA A 603 -38.92 -9.51 -71.58
C ALA A 603 -37.95 -8.57 -72.32
N GLU A 604 -37.12 -7.80 -71.60
CA GLU A 604 -36.09 -6.95 -72.20
C GLU A 604 -34.98 -7.75 -72.87
N VAL A 605 -34.64 -8.92 -72.30
CA VAL A 605 -33.54 -9.78 -72.82
C VAL A 605 -33.86 -10.35 -74.20
N ILE A 606 -35.14 -10.48 -74.57
CA ILE A 606 -35.59 -10.95 -75.89
C ILE A 606 -35.67 -9.79 -76.90
N ARG A 607 -35.86 -8.55 -76.44
CA ARG A 607 -35.98 -7.36 -77.31
C ARG A 607 -34.65 -6.83 -77.84
N ASP A 608 -33.55 -7.16 -77.16
CA ASP A 608 -32.18 -6.73 -77.50
C ASP A 608 -31.47 -7.71 -78.48
N GLN A 609 -32.24 -8.46 -79.28
CA GLN A 609 -31.74 -9.36 -80.34
C GLN A 609 -31.84 -8.72 -81.73
#